data_AF-A0A964EWM7-F1
#
_entry.id   AF-A0A964EWM7-F1
#
_cell.length_a   1.000
_cell.length_b   1.000
_cell.length_c   1.000
_cell.angle_alpha   90.00
_cell.angle_beta   90.00
_cell.angle_gamma   90.00
#
_symmetry.space_group_name_H-M   'P 1'
#
loop_
_entity.id
_entity.type
_entity.pdbx_description
1 polymer ?
#
loop_
_entity_poly.entity_id
_entity_poly.type
_entity_poly.pdbx_seq_one_letter_code
_entity_poly.pdbx_strand_id
1 'polypeptide(L)'
;MKARPDRERTTQAAWALAFAAVFGLALAARTVGLPLERHVFDGHEADYLRVFQGAPVPASTRLYPLLAGLYGALGRWTQDPAWLLRLNALAGALGASLGGVAIARRWGLRAGLCAAALLALSPPHVAWSGSAYNVMIPQALLLAAVAARGAWGVPLYALACGMRVELALLAPAVALVAGWRTALGAVGGLGVWGLLPTAPSLRPLSLTLPANLQLTGMIGPLGSLWGLALAGLALQRRTRPLLAAAAWTHLIAAGFDDQGDRHLLFAGFALSGLIASGQGWRRWLVLPALGLSLHGFWQLNMRYYADVDAFRATLPVEGPPPTDCVEILDDPLAPQSHWRYRGAWPEGRLCWGEEAIHHAWTSRGLHDRALRMKALYDPEPVGVQELPGGPRLIWALHP
;
A
#
# COMPACT_ATOMS: atom_id res chain seq x y z
N MET A 1 2.10 -25.84 40.11
CA MET A 1 1.12 -24.73 40.31
C MET A 1 0.30 -24.55 39.04
N LYS A 2 -0.95 -25.01 38.99
CA LYS A 2 -1.89 -24.67 37.89
C LYS A 2 -2.34 -23.23 38.08
N ALA A 3 -2.15 -22.36 37.09
CA ALA A 3 -2.69 -21.01 37.12
C ALA A 3 -4.22 -21.07 37.29
N ARG A 4 -4.79 -20.19 38.12
CA ARG A 4 -6.25 -20.13 38.32
C ARG A 4 -6.94 -19.75 36.99
N PRO A 5 -7.91 -20.54 36.50
CA PRO A 5 -8.58 -20.31 35.21
C PRO A 5 -9.22 -18.91 35.08
N ASP A 6 -9.56 -18.26 36.19
CA ASP A 6 -10.16 -16.92 36.19
C ASP A 6 -9.19 -15.82 35.70
N ARG A 7 -7.88 -15.95 35.94
CA ARG A 7 -6.90 -14.96 35.46
C ARG A 7 -6.74 -14.97 33.94
N GLU A 8 -6.89 -16.15 33.32
CA GLU A 8 -6.78 -16.30 31.86
C GLU A 8 -7.98 -15.67 31.14
N ARG A 9 -9.20 -15.86 31.66
CA ARG A 9 -10.42 -15.27 31.07
C ARG A 9 -10.41 -13.74 31.11
N THR A 10 -10.05 -13.14 32.25
CA THR A 10 -9.98 -11.68 32.38
C THR A 10 -8.93 -11.08 31.44
N THR A 11 -7.83 -11.80 31.20
CA THR A 11 -6.78 -11.36 30.27
C THR A 11 -7.28 -11.42 28.82
N GLN A 12 -8.00 -12.47 28.41
CA GLN A 12 -8.53 -12.58 27.05
C GLN A 12 -9.57 -11.51 26.72
N ALA A 13 -10.49 -11.23 27.65
CA ALA A 13 -11.49 -10.17 27.47
C ALA A 13 -10.83 -8.79 27.31
N ALA A 14 -9.82 -8.49 28.14
CA ALA A 14 -9.08 -7.23 28.05
C ALA A 14 -8.33 -7.10 26.71
N TRP A 15 -7.75 -8.19 26.20
CA TRP A 15 -7.10 -8.19 24.89
C TRP A 15 -8.09 -7.94 23.76
N ALA A 16 -9.24 -8.62 23.79
CA ALA A 16 -10.29 -8.45 22.80
C ALA A 16 -10.79 -7.00 22.75
N LEU A 17 -11.07 -6.41 23.91
CA LEU A 17 -11.47 -5.00 24.03
C LEU A 17 -10.40 -4.05 23.51
N ALA A 18 -9.13 -4.29 23.85
CA ALA A 18 -8.03 -3.42 23.40
C ALA A 18 -7.85 -3.44 21.87
N PHE A 19 -7.92 -4.62 21.24
CA PHE A 19 -7.83 -4.71 19.78
C PHE A 19 -9.13 -4.26 19.08
N ALA A 20 -10.29 -4.39 19.71
CA ALA A 20 -11.53 -3.78 19.21
C ALA A 20 -11.45 -2.25 19.23
N ALA A 21 -10.85 -1.66 20.26
CA ALA A 21 -10.61 -0.22 20.32
C ALA A 21 -9.65 0.24 19.20
N VAL A 22 -8.58 -0.53 18.94
CA VAL A 22 -7.69 -0.21 17.81
C VAL A 22 -8.38 -0.40 16.46
N PHE A 23 -9.23 -1.41 16.30
CA PHE A 23 -10.07 -1.56 15.11
C PHE A 23 -10.95 -0.32 14.89
N GLY A 24 -11.63 0.15 15.95
CA GLY A 24 -12.43 1.37 15.91
C GLY A 24 -11.61 2.60 15.52
N LEU A 25 -10.41 2.76 16.09
CA LEU A 25 -9.49 3.85 15.72
C LEU A 25 -9.05 3.74 14.26
N ALA A 26 -8.69 2.55 13.80
CA ALA A 26 -8.26 2.32 12.42
C ALA A 26 -9.40 2.59 11.43
N LEU A 27 -10.63 2.19 11.77
CA LEU A 27 -11.81 2.49 10.97
C LEU A 27 -12.07 4.00 10.93
N ALA A 28 -12.02 4.68 12.08
CA ALA A 28 -12.15 6.14 12.16
C ALA A 28 -11.09 6.87 11.33
N ALA A 29 -9.83 6.44 11.38
CA ALA A 29 -8.77 7.03 10.56
C ALA A 29 -9.05 6.88 9.06
N ARG A 30 -9.69 5.80 8.63
CA ARG A 30 -10.07 5.57 7.23
C ARG A 30 -11.30 6.38 6.84
N THR A 31 -12.32 6.44 7.68
CA THR A 31 -13.53 7.21 7.38
C THR A 31 -13.32 8.72 7.41
N VAL A 32 -12.41 9.21 8.27
CA VAL A 32 -12.08 10.64 8.36
C VAL A 32 -10.98 11.02 7.36
N GLY A 33 -10.01 10.14 7.13
CA GLY A 33 -8.88 10.40 6.24
C GLY A 33 -9.18 10.21 4.76
N LEU A 34 -10.30 9.57 4.42
CA LEU A 34 -10.69 9.22 3.05
C LEU A 34 -12.14 9.68 2.84
N PRO A 35 -12.38 10.86 2.24
CA PRO A 35 -13.72 11.27 1.83
C PRO A 35 -14.21 10.39 0.68
N LEU A 36 -14.72 9.20 1.01
CA LEU A 36 -15.18 8.18 0.06
C LEU A 36 -16.30 8.68 -0.86
N GLU A 37 -17.02 9.73 -0.47
CA GLU A 37 -18.01 10.40 -1.30
C GLU A 37 -17.42 11.10 -2.52
N ARG A 38 -16.13 11.41 -2.49
CA ARG A 38 -15.37 11.91 -3.63
C ARG A 38 -14.79 10.77 -4.46
N HIS A 39 -15.08 9.49 -4.11
CA HIS A 39 -14.50 8.31 -4.76
C HIS A 39 -14.91 8.18 -6.26
N VAL A 40 -13.98 7.88 -7.16
CA VAL A 40 -14.15 7.65 -8.59
C VAL A 40 -13.45 6.33 -8.94
N PHE A 41 -14.18 5.39 -9.53
CA PHE A 41 -13.60 4.11 -9.92
C PHE A 41 -12.94 4.23 -11.29
N ASP A 42 -11.61 4.34 -11.31
CA ASP A 42 -10.80 4.48 -12.52
C ASP A 42 -9.74 3.37 -12.62
N GLY A 43 -8.94 3.40 -13.70
CA GLY A 43 -7.85 2.44 -13.93
C GLY A 43 -8.28 0.98 -13.70
N HIS A 44 -7.56 0.25 -12.84
CA HIS A 44 -7.92 -1.12 -12.49
C HIS A 44 -9.11 -1.24 -11.54
N GLU A 45 -9.47 -0.19 -10.79
CA GLU A 45 -10.67 -0.21 -9.95
C GLU A 45 -11.94 -0.20 -10.80
N ALA A 46 -11.92 0.46 -11.96
CA ALA A 46 -13.01 0.42 -12.93
C ALA A 46 -13.30 -1.01 -13.41
N ASP A 47 -12.27 -1.84 -13.62
CA ASP A 47 -12.44 -3.24 -13.98
C ASP A 47 -13.15 -4.03 -12.86
N TYR A 48 -12.79 -3.77 -11.59
CA TYR A 48 -13.45 -4.38 -10.44
C TYR A 48 -14.89 -3.89 -10.25
N LEU A 49 -15.15 -2.60 -10.50
CA LEU A 49 -16.51 -2.05 -10.50
C LEU A 49 -17.37 -2.72 -11.58
N ARG A 50 -16.84 -2.93 -12.79
CA ARG A 50 -17.55 -3.65 -13.86
C ARG A 50 -17.90 -5.07 -13.44
N VAL A 51 -16.97 -5.80 -12.81
CA VAL A 51 -17.24 -7.14 -12.28
C VAL A 51 -18.32 -7.11 -11.19
N PHE A 52 -18.25 -6.13 -10.29
CA PHE A 52 -19.31 -5.89 -9.29
C PHE A 52 -20.67 -5.64 -9.95
N GLN A 53 -20.72 -4.87 -11.04
CA GLN A 53 -21.94 -4.62 -11.82
C GLN A 53 -22.40 -5.82 -12.68
N GLY A 54 -21.74 -6.98 -12.57
CA GLY A 54 -22.11 -8.20 -13.27
C GLY A 54 -21.51 -8.35 -14.68
N ALA A 55 -20.60 -7.48 -15.09
CA ALA A 55 -19.89 -7.64 -16.36
C ALA A 55 -18.92 -8.84 -16.31
N PRO A 56 -18.61 -9.45 -17.47
CA PRO A 56 -17.58 -10.49 -17.55
C PRO A 56 -16.22 -9.98 -17.08
N VAL A 57 -15.43 -10.83 -16.42
CA VAL A 57 -14.11 -10.49 -15.87
C VAL A 57 -13.14 -10.06 -16.97
N PRO A 58 -12.69 -8.78 -16.99
CA PRO A 58 -11.67 -8.28 -17.91
C PRO A 58 -10.35 -9.06 -17.85
N ALA A 59 -9.56 -9.05 -18.92
CA ALA A 59 -8.32 -9.83 -19.00
C ALA A 59 -7.32 -9.51 -17.86
N SER A 60 -7.21 -8.24 -17.47
CA SER A 60 -6.40 -7.74 -16.35
C SER A 60 -6.81 -8.37 -15.00
N THR A 61 -8.11 -8.47 -14.72
CA THR A 61 -8.64 -8.98 -13.45
C THR A 61 -8.83 -10.49 -13.43
N ARG A 62 -8.72 -11.17 -14.58
CA ARG A 62 -8.65 -12.65 -14.65
C ARG A 62 -7.42 -13.20 -13.92
N LEU A 63 -6.38 -12.39 -13.75
CA LEU A 63 -5.24 -12.71 -12.90
C LEU A 63 -5.66 -12.86 -11.43
N TYR A 64 -6.71 -12.20 -10.97
CA TYR A 64 -7.12 -12.18 -9.56
C TYR A 64 -8.55 -12.75 -9.38
N PRO A 65 -8.79 -14.02 -9.77
CA PRO A 65 -10.14 -14.56 -9.92
C PRO A 65 -10.90 -14.65 -8.60
N LEU A 66 -10.22 -14.91 -7.47
CA LEU A 66 -10.87 -14.98 -6.17
C LEU A 66 -11.42 -13.62 -5.73
N LEU A 67 -10.66 -12.54 -5.97
CA LEU A 67 -11.11 -11.19 -5.63
C LEU A 67 -12.22 -10.73 -6.57
N ALA A 68 -12.05 -10.95 -7.88
CA ALA A 68 -13.10 -10.66 -8.86
C ALA A 68 -14.40 -11.41 -8.52
N GLY A 69 -14.31 -12.70 -8.14
CA GLY A 69 -15.44 -13.50 -7.68
C GLY A 69 -16.09 -12.96 -6.41
N LEU A 70 -15.30 -12.49 -5.44
CA LEU A 70 -15.80 -11.84 -4.22
C LEU A 70 -16.58 -10.57 -4.55
N TYR A 71 -16.05 -9.69 -5.41
CA TYR A 71 -16.72 -8.46 -5.79
C TYR A 71 -17.97 -8.71 -6.65
N GLY A 72 -17.93 -9.68 -7.56
CA GLY A 72 -19.12 -10.10 -8.30
C GLY A 72 -20.20 -10.68 -7.37
N ALA A 73 -19.82 -11.41 -6.32
CA ALA A 73 -20.77 -11.88 -5.30
C ALA A 73 -21.35 -10.72 -4.47
N LEU A 74 -20.52 -9.74 -4.10
CA LEU A 74 -20.96 -8.53 -3.41
C LEU A 74 -21.96 -7.75 -4.27
N GLY A 75 -21.69 -7.61 -5.56
CA GLY A 75 -22.57 -6.94 -6.53
C GLY A 75 -23.92 -7.62 -6.75
N ARG A 76 -24.01 -8.95 -6.52
CA ARG A 76 -25.31 -9.64 -6.49
C ARG A 76 -26.13 -9.32 -5.24
N TRP A 77 -25.46 -8.93 -4.15
CA TRP A 77 -26.11 -8.60 -2.88
C TRP A 77 -26.50 -7.13 -2.78
N THR A 78 -25.69 -6.23 -3.33
CA THR A 78 -25.93 -4.78 -3.31
C THR A 78 -25.51 -4.14 -4.63
N GLN A 79 -26.24 -3.11 -5.07
CA GLN A 79 -25.91 -2.32 -6.26
C GLN A 79 -25.16 -1.01 -5.91
N ASP A 80 -25.00 -0.69 -4.62
CA ASP A 80 -24.27 0.50 -4.18
C ASP A 80 -22.75 0.24 -4.24
N PRO A 81 -22.02 0.87 -5.18
CA PRO A 81 -20.58 0.63 -5.36
C PRO A 81 -19.74 1.11 -4.18
N ALA A 82 -20.26 1.98 -3.31
CA ALA A 82 -19.57 2.39 -2.09
C ALA A 82 -19.25 1.21 -1.17
N TRP A 83 -19.94 0.08 -1.31
CA TRP A 83 -19.62 -1.14 -0.58
C TRP A 83 -18.25 -1.74 -0.92
N LEU A 84 -17.73 -1.54 -2.13
CA LEU A 84 -16.35 -1.97 -2.46
C LEU A 84 -15.33 -1.22 -1.59
N LEU A 85 -15.54 0.07 -1.40
CA LEU A 85 -14.68 0.94 -0.61
C LEU A 85 -14.84 0.65 0.88
N ARG A 86 -16.08 0.53 1.37
CA ARG A 86 -16.37 0.16 2.77
C ARG A 86 -15.75 -1.20 3.11
N LEU A 87 -15.83 -2.18 2.22
CA LEU A 87 -15.22 -3.49 2.41
C LEU A 87 -13.70 -3.39 2.54
N ASN A 88 -13.03 -2.61 1.69
CA ASN A 88 -11.59 -2.40 1.78
C ASN A 88 -11.18 -1.57 3.01
N ALA A 89 -11.99 -0.62 3.43
CA ALA A 89 -11.80 0.14 4.66
C ALA A 89 -11.90 -0.77 5.90
N LEU A 90 -12.90 -1.64 5.94
CA LEU A 90 -13.06 -2.66 6.99
C LEU A 90 -11.90 -3.66 6.97
N ALA A 91 -11.51 -4.16 5.80
CA ALA A 91 -10.36 -5.04 5.65
C ALA A 91 -9.08 -4.37 6.13
N GLY A 92 -8.90 -3.08 5.84
CA GLY A 92 -7.75 -2.32 6.31
C GLY A 92 -7.73 -2.12 7.84
N ALA A 93 -8.88 -1.81 8.46
CA ALA A 93 -8.97 -1.69 9.90
C ALA A 93 -8.73 -3.05 10.60
N LEU A 94 -9.27 -4.12 10.02
CA LEU A 94 -9.04 -5.49 10.46
C LEU A 94 -7.56 -5.88 10.32
N GLY A 95 -6.94 -5.56 9.19
CA GLY A 95 -5.51 -5.80 8.93
C GLY A 95 -4.62 -5.15 9.98
N ALA A 96 -4.83 -3.87 10.30
CA ALA A 96 -4.07 -3.18 11.36
C ALA A 96 -4.20 -3.87 12.72
N SER A 97 -5.42 -4.27 13.09
CA SER A 97 -5.71 -4.96 14.35
C SER A 97 -5.07 -6.34 14.42
N LEU A 98 -5.18 -7.13 13.34
CA LEU A 98 -4.58 -8.46 13.21
C LEU A 98 -3.05 -8.40 13.19
N GLY A 99 -2.46 -7.40 12.54
CA GLY A 99 -1.03 -7.11 12.62
C GLY A 99 -0.59 -6.84 14.07
N GLY A 100 -1.39 -6.07 14.81
CA GLY A 100 -1.23 -5.90 16.25
C GLY A 100 -1.23 -7.19 17.05
N VAL A 101 -2.23 -8.04 16.83
CA VAL A 101 -2.35 -9.36 17.47
C VAL A 101 -1.13 -10.22 17.14
N ALA A 102 -0.68 -10.24 15.88
CA ALA A 102 0.50 -10.97 15.46
C ALA A 102 1.76 -10.57 16.25
N ILE A 103 1.96 -9.26 16.46
CA ILE A 103 3.06 -8.75 17.29
C ILE A 103 2.84 -9.08 18.78
N ALA A 104 1.63 -8.90 19.31
CA ALA A 104 1.34 -9.16 20.72
C ALA A 104 1.63 -10.60 21.14
N ARG A 105 1.37 -11.58 20.27
CA ARG A 105 1.62 -13.01 20.55
C ARG A 105 3.08 -13.35 20.81
N ARG A 106 4.04 -12.54 20.34
CA ARG A 106 5.48 -12.79 20.52
C ARG A 106 6.19 -11.75 21.37
N TRP A 107 5.73 -10.50 21.36
CA TRP A 107 6.40 -9.39 22.05
C TRP A 107 5.54 -8.71 23.13
N GLY A 108 4.32 -9.21 23.38
CA GLY A 108 3.42 -8.77 24.44
C GLY A 108 2.40 -7.71 24.01
N LEU A 109 1.31 -7.60 24.78
CA LEU A 109 0.15 -6.75 24.45
C LEU A 109 0.53 -5.31 24.08
N ARG A 110 1.39 -4.66 24.88
CA ARG A 110 1.85 -3.29 24.62
C ARG A 110 2.47 -3.14 23.23
N ALA A 111 3.39 -4.03 22.87
CA ALA A 111 4.04 -3.98 21.55
C ALA A 111 3.01 -4.18 20.43
N GLY A 112 2.04 -5.06 20.63
CA GLY A 112 0.94 -5.26 19.69
C GLY A 112 0.06 -4.03 19.52
N LEU A 113 -0.38 -3.39 20.60
CA LEU A 113 -1.19 -2.17 20.54
C LEU A 113 -0.44 -1.02 19.86
N CYS A 114 0.84 -0.85 20.20
CA CYS A 114 1.70 0.15 19.56
C CYS A 114 1.88 -0.12 18.05
N ALA A 115 2.13 -1.37 17.65
CA ALA A 115 2.25 -1.72 16.24
C ALA A 115 0.93 -1.53 15.48
N ALA A 116 -0.19 -1.89 16.11
CA ALA A 116 -1.52 -1.71 15.54
C ALA A 116 -1.87 -0.24 15.35
N ALA A 117 -1.52 0.63 16.31
CA ALA A 117 -1.70 2.08 16.19
C ALA A 117 -0.84 2.69 15.07
N LEU A 118 0.43 2.27 14.95
CA LEU A 118 1.30 2.68 13.84
C LEU A 118 0.74 2.26 12.48
N LEU A 119 0.19 1.05 12.37
CA LEU A 119 -0.47 0.57 11.15
C LEU A 119 -1.80 1.27 10.87
N ALA A 120 -2.58 1.55 11.91
CA ALA A 120 -3.85 2.24 11.80
C ALA A 120 -3.69 3.63 11.17
N LEU A 121 -2.59 4.31 11.51
CA LEU A 121 -2.21 5.65 11.05
C LEU A 121 -1.19 5.65 9.90
N SER A 122 -0.80 4.47 9.40
CA SER A 122 0.19 4.37 8.33
C SER A 122 -0.43 4.93 7.04
N PRO A 123 0.15 5.99 6.43
CA PRO A 123 -0.43 6.59 5.23
C PRO A 123 -0.61 5.61 4.06
N PRO A 124 0.37 4.73 3.72
CA PRO A 124 0.16 3.64 2.74
C PRO A 124 -1.07 2.80 3.05
N HIS A 125 -1.17 2.36 4.31
CA HIS A 125 -2.21 1.44 4.72
C HIS A 125 -3.59 2.10 4.71
N VAL A 126 -3.67 3.38 5.08
CA VAL A 126 -4.89 4.19 5.00
C VAL A 126 -5.26 4.44 3.54
N ALA A 127 -4.34 4.93 2.71
CA ALA A 127 -4.60 5.23 1.30
C ALA A 127 -5.20 4.03 0.54
N TRP A 128 -4.56 2.86 0.62
CA TRP A 128 -5.07 1.65 -0.02
C TRP A 128 -6.37 1.13 0.58
N SER A 129 -6.72 1.52 1.81
CA SER A 129 -8.02 1.18 2.40
C SER A 129 -9.18 1.96 1.75
N GLY A 130 -8.89 3.03 1.01
CA GLY A 130 -9.87 3.79 0.22
C GLY A 130 -9.97 3.33 -1.23
N SER A 131 -9.28 2.25 -1.60
CA SER A 131 -9.23 1.75 -2.98
C SER A 131 -9.95 0.40 -3.08
N ALA A 132 -10.72 0.20 -4.15
CA ALA A 132 -11.30 -1.10 -4.47
C ALA A 132 -10.29 -2.08 -5.10
N TYR A 133 -9.01 -1.70 -5.20
CA TYR A 133 -7.98 -2.52 -5.80
C TYR A 133 -7.62 -3.76 -4.97
N ASN A 134 -6.84 -4.68 -5.53
CA ASN A 134 -6.50 -5.98 -4.94
C ASN A 134 -5.46 -5.92 -3.81
N VAL A 135 -5.57 -4.94 -2.90
CA VAL A 135 -4.53 -4.66 -1.92
C VAL A 135 -4.97 -5.03 -0.51
N MET A 136 -6.06 -4.46 -0.01
CA MET A 136 -6.33 -4.50 1.43
C MET A 136 -6.96 -5.78 1.93
N ILE A 137 -7.86 -6.40 1.18
CA ILE A 137 -8.43 -7.72 1.51
C ILE A 137 -7.33 -8.79 1.60
N PRO A 138 -6.49 -9.01 0.56
CA PRO A 138 -5.42 -10.00 0.65
C PRO A 138 -4.37 -9.64 1.73
N GLN A 139 -4.08 -8.35 1.95
CA GLN A 139 -3.21 -7.93 3.04
C GLN A 139 -3.79 -8.27 4.42
N ALA A 140 -5.09 -8.07 4.63
CA ALA A 140 -5.76 -8.43 5.88
C ALA A 140 -5.70 -9.94 6.14
N LEU A 141 -5.92 -10.77 5.10
CA LEU A 141 -5.79 -12.22 5.16
C LEU A 141 -4.35 -12.66 5.46
N LEU A 142 -3.36 -12.00 4.86
CA LEU A 142 -1.94 -12.24 5.17
C LEU A 142 -1.64 -11.95 6.65
N LEU A 143 -2.08 -10.80 7.17
CA LEU A 143 -1.90 -10.46 8.58
C LEU A 143 -2.69 -11.39 9.51
N ALA A 144 -3.87 -11.86 9.08
CA ALA A 144 -4.63 -12.91 9.76
C ALA A 144 -3.82 -14.21 9.85
N ALA A 145 -3.16 -14.62 8.75
CA ALA A 145 -2.33 -15.81 8.72
C ALA A 145 -1.13 -15.71 9.67
N VAL A 146 -0.46 -14.55 9.70
CA VAL A 146 0.64 -14.26 10.62
C VAL A 146 0.15 -14.23 12.07
N ALA A 147 -1.04 -13.70 12.33
CA ALA A 147 -1.65 -13.68 13.66
C ALA A 147 -2.04 -15.09 14.12
N ALA A 148 -2.63 -15.92 13.25
CA ALA A 148 -3.08 -17.27 13.56
C ALA A 148 -1.90 -18.24 13.81
N ARG A 149 -0.89 -18.18 12.93
CA ARG A 149 0.31 -19.04 12.89
C ARG A 149 0.01 -20.53 12.70
N GLY A 150 1.05 -21.30 12.35
CA GLY A 150 0.96 -22.75 12.27
C GLY A 150 -0.01 -23.22 11.18
N ALA A 151 -0.72 -24.33 11.44
CA ALA A 151 -1.67 -24.92 10.49
C ALA A 151 -2.85 -23.99 10.18
N TRP A 152 -3.33 -23.23 11.17
CA TRP A 152 -4.45 -22.28 11.00
C TRP A 152 -4.09 -21.09 10.11
N GLY A 153 -2.81 -20.73 10.03
CA GLY A 153 -2.36 -19.67 9.13
C GLY A 153 -2.27 -20.09 7.66
N VAL A 154 -2.16 -21.39 7.36
CA VAL A 154 -2.04 -21.92 5.99
C VAL A 154 -3.21 -21.53 5.09
N PRO A 155 -4.48 -21.81 5.43
CA PRO A 155 -5.60 -21.49 4.55
C PRO A 155 -5.76 -19.98 4.34
N LEU A 156 -5.49 -19.17 5.38
CA LEU A 156 -5.57 -17.71 5.29
C LEU A 156 -4.50 -17.14 4.35
N TYR A 157 -3.28 -17.66 4.42
CA TYR A 157 -2.21 -17.21 3.52
C TYR A 157 -2.42 -17.72 2.08
N ALA A 158 -2.96 -18.93 1.91
CA ALA A 158 -3.34 -19.44 0.60
C ALA A 158 -4.43 -18.58 -0.05
N LEU A 159 -5.45 -18.17 0.70
CA LEU A 159 -6.49 -17.26 0.23
C LEU A 159 -5.91 -15.88 -0.12
N ALA A 160 -5.02 -15.33 0.71
CA ALA A 160 -4.33 -14.09 0.41
C ALA A 160 -3.56 -14.17 -0.92
N CYS A 161 -2.80 -15.24 -1.13
CA CYS A 161 -2.05 -15.47 -2.37
C CYS A 161 -2.97 -15.73 -3.57
N GLY A 162 -4.09 -16.43 -3.40
CA GLY A 162 -5.07 -16.64 -4.48
C GLY A 162 -5.80 -15.37 -4.91
N MET A 163 -5.94 -14.39 -4.01
CA MET A 163 -6.44 -13.06 -4.32
C MET A 163 -5.35 -12.13 -4.89
N ARG A 164 -4.08 -12.39 -4.58
CA ARG A 164 -2.91 -11.63 -5.05
C ARG A 164 -1.65 -12.50 -5.03
N VAL A 165 -1.26 -13.05 -6.18
CA VAL A 165 -0.20 -14.08 -6.28
C VAL A 165 1.17 -13.58 -5.84
N GLU A 166 1.42 -12.29 -6.01
CA GLU A 166 2.66 -11.62 -5.65
C GLU A 166 2.96 -11.81 -4.15
N LEU A 167 1.93 -11.99 -3.32
CA LEU A 167 2.09 -12.28 -1.90
C LEU A 167 2.75 -13.63 -1.62
N ALA A 168 2.74 -14.58 -2.57
CA ALA A 168 3.46 -15.85 -2.44
C ALA A 168 4.98 -15.63 -2.37
N LEU A 169 5.50 -14.56 -2.99
CA LEU A 169 6.92 -14.19 -2.90
C LEU A 169 7.33 -13.75 -1.48
N LEU A 170 6.36 -13.44 -0.61
CA LEU A 170 6.60 -13.10 0.80
C LEU A 170 6.75 -14.35 1.70
N ALA A 171 6.70 -15.57 1.15
CA ALA A 171 6.75 -16.79 1.95
C ALA A 171 7.97 -16.86 2.88
N PRO A 172 9.20 -16.46 2.47
CA PRO A 172 10.34 -16.39 3.39
C PRO A 172 10.13 -15.40 4.54
N ALA A 173 9.58 -14.22 4.26
CA ALA A 173 9.27 -13.23 5.29
C ALA A 173 8.19 -13.75 6.27
N VAL A 174 7.16 -14.42 5.77
CA VAL A 174 6.14 -15.09 6.59
C VAL A 174 6.75 -16.20 7.44
N ALA A 175 7.67 -17.01 6.89
CA ALA A 175 8.36 -18.07 7.62
C ALA A 175 9.16 -17.52 8.81
N LEU A 176 9.83 -16.37 8.64
CA LEU A 176 10.61 -15.70 9.69
C LEU A 176 9.73 -15.19 10.85
N VAL A 177 8.55 -14.65 10.54
CA VAL A 177 7.68 -14.00 11.53
C VAL A 177 6.67 -14.98 12.15
N ALA A 178 6.02 -15.81 11.33
CA ALA A 178 4.94 -16.70 11.72
C ALA A 178 5.34 -18.18 11.83
N GLY A 179 6.42 -18.59 11.16
CA GLY A 179 6.92 -19.97 11.08
C GLY A 179 6.69 -20.63 9.72
N TRP A 180 7.53 -21.63 9.38
CA TRP A 180 7.52 -22.30 8.07
C TRP A 180 6.18 -22.94 7.71
N ARG A 181 5.45 -23.47 8.69
CA ARG A 181 4.13 -24.07 8.46
C ARG A 181 3.16 -23.07 7.84
N THR A 182 3.09 -21.85 8.37
CA THR A 182 2.26 -20.79 7.80
C THR A 182 2.68 -20.49 6.36
N ALA A 183 3.98 -20.45 6.08
CA ALA A 183 4.52 -20.15 4.76
C ALA A 183 4.14 -21.18 3.69
N LEU A 184 3.79 -22.42 4.06
CA LEU A 184 3.25 -23.40 3.12
C LEU A 184 1.94 -22.95 2.45
N GLY A 185 1.22 -21.99 3.02
CA GLY A 185 0.07 -21.38 2.37
C GLY A 185 0.41 -20.77 0.99
N ALA A 186 1.65 -20.32 0.77
CA ALA A 186 2.09 -19.85 -0.54
C ALA A 186 2.03 -20.94 -1.61
N VAL A 187 2.35 -22.19 -1.26
CA VAL A 187 2.25 -23.33 -2.19
C VAL A 187 0.79 -23.57 -2.57
N GLY A 188 -0.12 -23.51 -1.60
CA GLY A 188 -1.56 -23.60 -1.86
C GLY A 188 -2.06 -22.48 -2.78
N GLY A 189 -1.62 -21.25 -2.53
CA GLY A 189 -1.94 -20.10 -3.37
C GLY A 189 -1.38 -20.20 -4.79
N LEU A 190 -0.14 -20.66 -4.94
CA LEU A 190 0.48 -20.92 -6.24
C LEU A 190 -0.20 -22.08 -6.97
N GLY A 191 -0.69 -23.11 -6.26
CA GLY A 191 -1.48 -24.20 -6.86
C GLY A 191 -2.79 -23.70 -7.48
N VAL A 192 -3.45 -22.72 -6.85
CA VAL A 192 -4.63 -22.05 -7.44
C VAL A 192 -4.25 -21.27 -8.71
N TRP A 193 -3.04 -20.70 -8.75
CA TRP A 193 -2.55 -19.90 -9.88
C TRP A 193 -1.89 -20.70 -11.01
N GLY A 194 -1.29 -21.86 -10.73
CA GLY A 194 -0.67 -22.74 -11.73
C GLY A 194 -1.67 -23.34 -12.73
N LEU A 195 -2.97 -23.09 -12.51
CA LEU A 195 -4.06 -23.36 -13.45
C LEU A 195 -4.30 -22.19 -14.44
N LEU A 196 -3.57 -21.08 -14.33
CA LEU A 196 -3.69 -19.88 -15.16
C LEU A 196 -2.41 -19.66 -16.00
N PRO A 197 -2.51 -19.38 -17.30
CA PRO A 197 -1.38 -19.43 -18.25
C PRO A 197 -0.44 -18.20 -18.25
N THR A 198 -0.37 -17.42 -17.17
CA THR A 198 0.35 -16.13 -17.18
C THR A 198 1.23 -15.97 -15.94
N ALA A 199 2.56 -15.97 -16.13
CA ALA A 199 3.50 -15.60 -15.06
C ALA A 199 3.67 -14.07 -15.03
N PRO A 200 3.80 -13.44 -13.85
CA PRO A 200 4.17 -12.03 -13.77
C PRO A 200 5.55 -11.81 -14.37
N SER A 201 5.71 -10.74 -15.14
CA SER A 201 6.99 -10.33 -15.72
C SER A 201 7.91 -9.78 -14.62
N LEU A 202 8.72 -10.64 -14.00
CA LEU A 202 9.79 -10.21 -13.11
C LEU A 202 10.97 -9.69 -13.93
N ARG A 203 11.42 -8.46 -13.68
CA ARG A 203 12.62 -7.91 -14.31
C ARG A 203 13.89 -8.28 -13.54
N PRO A 204 15.07 -8.23 -14.18
CA PRO A 204 16.34 -8.42 -13.49
C PRO A 204 16.51 -7.39 -12.36
N LEU A 205 16.81 -7.88 -11.15
CA LEU A 205 16.98 -7.05 -9.94
C LEU A 205 18.02 -5.93 -10.10
N SER A 206 19.03 -6.12 -10.96
CA SER A 206 20.07 -5.13 -11.23
C SER A 206 19.55 -3.84 -11.88
N LEU A 207 18.47 -3.92 -12.66
CA LEU A 207 17.85 -2.76 -13.31
C LEU A 207 16.86 -2.06 -12.39
N THR A 208 16.20 -2.81 -11.51
CA THR A 208 15.10 -2.30 -10.72
C THR A 208 15.53 -1.82 -9.32
N LEU A 209 16.59 -2.39 -8.73
CA LEU A 209 17.04 -2.03 -7.38
C LEU A 209 17.45 -0.55 -7.22
N PRO A 210 18.22 0.09 -8.14
CA PRO A 210 18.58 1.51 -8.02
C PRO A 210 17.36 2.42 -8.16
N ALA A 211 16.46 2.12 -9.12
CA ALA A 211 15.20 2.84 -9.30
C ALA A 211 14.28 2.70 -8.08
N ASN A 212 14.45 1.60 -7.32
CA ASN A 212 13.58 1.24 -6.21
C ASN A 212 14.14 1.52 -4.81
N LEU A 213 15.40 1.93 -4.66
CA LEU A 213 15.88 2.49 -3.39
C LEU A 213 15.07 3.75 -3.01
N GLN A 214 14.62 4.50 -4.00
CA GLN A 214 13.69 5.62 -3.83
C GLN A 214 12.30 5.15 -3.33
N LEU A 215 11.91 3.87 -3.52
CA LEU A 215 10.67 3.30 -2.99
C LEU A 215 10.66 3.19 -1.45
N THR A 216 11.82 3.26 -0.78
CA THR A 216 11.85 3.29 0.69
C THR A 216 11.05 4.48 1.23
N GLY A 217 11.11 5.64 0.57
CA GLY A 217 10.29 6.81 0.90
C GLY A 217 8.78 6.55 0.80
N MET A 218 8.36 5.53 0.05
CA MET A 218 6.96 5.22 -0.24
C MET A 218 6.29 4.32 0.81
N ILE A 219 7.05 3.73 1.76
CA ILE A 219 6.46 3.12 3.00
C ILE A 219 5.94 4.21 3.95
N GLY A 220 5.70 5.40 3.42
CA GLY A 220 5.40 6.59 4.17
C GLY A 220 6.51 6.95 5.16
N PRO A 221 6.17 7.66 6.24
CA PRO A 221 7.14 8.17 7.21
C PRO A 221 8.02 7.09 7.85
N LEU A 222 7.57 5.83 7.93
CA LEU A 222 8.35 4.71 8.49
C LEU A 222 9.43 4.17 7.54
N GLY A 223 9.28 4.35 6.23
CA GLY A 223 10.33 4.02 5.25
C GLY A 223 11.26 5.19 4.93
N SER A 224 10.95 6.40 5.42
CA SER A 224 11.88 7.54 5.37
C SER A 224 13.18 7.26 6.13
N LEU A 225 14.22 8.07 5.86
CA LEU A 225 15.49 8.00 6.62
C LEU A 225 15.28 8.04 8.13
N TRP A 226 14.36 8.88 8.61
CA TRP A 226 14.00 8.97 10.02
C TRP A 226 13.33 7.70 10.54
N GLY A 227 12.39 7.14 9.79
CA GLY A 227 11.74 5.88 10.14
C GLY A 227 12.72 4.71 10.21
N LEU A 228 13.63 4.61 9.24
CA LEU A 228 14.70 3.61 9.21
C LEU A 228 15.69 3.80 10.36
N ALA A 229 16.04 5.05 10.72
CA ALA A 229 16.87 5.34 11.88
C ALA A 229 16.20 4.88 13.19
N LEU A 230 14.90 5.15 13.37
CA LEU A 230 14.13 4.65 14.52
C LEU A 230 14.12 3.12 14.56
N ALA A 231 13.94 2.46 13.42
CA ALA A 231 14.02 1.01 13.33
C ALA A 231 15.43 0.48 13.70
N GLY A 232 16.50 1.12 13.22
CA GLY A 232 17.87 0.80 13.60
C GLY A 232 18.11 0.90 15.11
N LEU A 233 17.64 1.99 15.74
CA LEU A 233 17.74 2.19 17.19
C LEU A 233 16.91 1.17 17.99
N ALA A 234 15.77 0.75 17.46
CA ALA A 234 14.90 -0.26 18.06
C ALA A 234 15.42 -1.70 17.88
N LEU A 235 16.41 -1.93 17.00
CA LEU A 235 16.89 -3.27 16.65
C LEU A 235 17.49 -4.01 17.85
N GLN A 236 16.94 -5.19 18.12
CA GLN A 236 17.39 -6.12 19.16
C GLN A 236 17.56 -7.52 18.55
N ARG A 237 18.36 -8.39 19.17
CA ARG A 237 18.54 -9.78 18.69
C ARG A 237 17.20 -10.50 18.45
N ARG A 238 16.23 -10.27 19.33
CA ARG A 238 14.87 -10.86 19.26
C ARG A 238 13.97 -10.27 18.17
N THR A 239 14.28 -9.09 17.64
CA THR A 239 13.49 -8.40 16.59
C THR A 239 14.13 -8.51 15.20
N ARG A 240 15.32 -9.11 15.08
CA ARG A 240 15.97 -9.40 13.79
C ARG A 240 15.07 -10.08 12.74
N PRO A 241 14.17 -11.02 13.10
CA PRO A 241 13.25 -11.61 12.11
C PRO A 241 12.33 -10.57 11.45
N LEU A 242 11.92 -9.52 12.18
CA LEU A 242 11.10 -8.44 11.61
C LEU A 242 11.93 -7.58 10.64
N LEU A 243 13.19 -7.27 10.99
CA LEU A 243 14.07 -6.55 10.07
C LEU A 243 14.31 -7.34 8.79
N ALA A 244 14.60 -8.64 8.90
CA ALA A 244 14.81 -9.50 7.74
C ALA A 244 13.54 -9.64 6.89
N ALA A 245 12.36 -9.72 7.51
CA ALA A 245 11.08 -9.71 6.79
C ALA A 245 10.84 -8.38 6.05
N ALA A 246 11.14 -7.24 6.67
CA ALA A 246 11.04 -5.93 6.03
C ALA A 246 11.99 -5.80 4.83
N ALA A 247 13.26 -6.19 5.02
CA ALA A 247 14.27 -6.16 3.96
C ALA A 247 13.90 -7.09 2.80
N TRP A 248 13.46 -8.32 3.09
CA TRP A 248 12.99 -9.26 2.05
C TRP A 248 11.83 -8.68 1.24
N THR A 249 10.81 -8.16 1.93
CA THR A 249 9.65 -7.55 1.28
C THR A 249 10.06 -6.39 0.39
N HIS A 250 11.01 -5.57 0.84
CA HIS A 250 11.52 -4.46 0.06
C HIS A 250 12.28 -4.93 -1.19
N LEU A 251 13.13 -5.95 -1.08
CA LEU A 251 13.85 -6.53 -2.23
C LEU A 251 12.90 -7.13 -3.27
N ILE A 252 11.83 -7.80 -2.81
CA ILE A 252 10.80 -8.34 -3.70
C ILE A 252 10.00 -7.22 -4.35
N ALA A 253 9.56 -6.22 -3.58
CA ALA A 253 8.86 -5.04 -4.10
C ALA A 253 9.70 -4.30 -5.14
N ALA A 254 11.02 -4.23 -4.92
CA ALA A 254 11.96 -3.67 -5.86
C ALA A 254 12.08 -4.48 -7.16
N GLY A 255 11.46 -5.65 -7.32
CA GLY A 255 11.43 -6.42 -8.57
C GLY A 255 10.22 -6.13 -9.47
N PHE A 256 9.25 -5.35 -9.00
CA PHE A 256 8.02 -5.06 -9.74
C PHE A 256 8.11 -3.76 -10.56
N ASP A 257 7.49 -3.76 -11.75
CA ASP A 257 7.40 -2.59 -12.65
C ASP A 257 6.37 -1.56 -12.16
N ASP A 258 5.33 -2.00 -11.43
CA ASP A 258 4.37 -1.12 -10.80
C ASP A 258 4.94 -0.65 -9.46
N GLN A 259 5.65 0.47 -9.50
CA GLN A 259 6.37 1.10 -8.39
C GLN A 259 5.45 1.63 -7.26
N GLY A 260 4.38 0.93 -6.90
CA GLY A 260 3.45 1.28 -5.84
C GLY A 260 3.89 0.74 -4.48
N ASP A 261 3.79 1.58 -3.47
CA ASP A 261 3.85 1.22 -2.05
C ASP A 261 2.94 0.05 -1.60
N ARG A 262 1.95 -0.34 -2.40
CA ARG A 262 1.09 -1.51 -2.14
C ARG A 262 1.88 -2.79 -1.92
N HIS A 263 3.09 -2.90 -2.46
CA HIS A 263 4.00 -4.03 -2.26
C HIS A 263 4.78 -3.93 -0.95
N LEU A 264 4.79 -2.76 -0.31
CA LEU A 264 5.55 -2.46 0.89
C LEU A 264 4.70 -2.51 2.17
N LEU A 265 3.40 -2.81 2.08
CA LEU A 265 2.52 -2.88 3.25
C LEU A 265 2.99 -3.90 4.30
N PHE A 266 3.51 -5.05 3.86
CA PHE A 266 4.07 -6.05 4.78
C PHE A 266 5.40 -5.59 5.41
N ALA A 267 6.22 -4.83 4.68
CA ALA A 267 7.41 -4.19 5.24
C ALA A 267 7.02 -3.14 6.30
N GLY A 268 5.98 -2.34 6.03
CA GLY A 268 5.38 -1.41 6.99
C GLY A 268 4.96 -2.12 8.28
N PHE A 269 4.23 -3.23 8.19
CA PHE A 269 3.90 -4.08 9.35
C PHE A 269 5.15 -4.54 10.12
N ALA A 270 6.16 -5.04 9.43
CA ALA A 270 7.37 -5.54 10.07
C ALA A 270 8.15 -4.42 10.78
N LEU A 271 8.27 -3.24 10.17
CA LEU A 271 8.90 -2.05 10.76
C LEU A 271 8.10 -1.52 11.97
N SER A 272 6.77 -1.43 11.87
CA SER A 272 5.90 -1.06 13.00
C SER A 272 6.08 -2.02 14.17
N GLY A 273 6.10 -3.33 13.90
CA GLY A 273 6.37 -4.36 14.91
C GLY A 273 7.76 -4.24 15.53
N LEU A 274 8.78 -3.92 14.72
CA LEU A 274 10.15 -3.78 15.18
C LEU A 274 10.28 -2.61 16.16
N ILE A 275 9.78 -1.43 15.79
CA ILE A 275 9.80 -0.22 16.63
C ILE A 275 9.01 -0.45 17.92
N ALA A 276 7.79 -1.01 17.80
CA ALA A 276 6.91 -1.26 18.94
C ALA A 276 7.45 -2.30 19.92
N SER A 277 8.34 -3.19 19.47
CA SER A 277 8.95 -4.24 20.28
C SER A 277 10.21 -3.79 21.05
N GLY A 278 10.56 -2.51 21.02
CA GLY A 278 11.68 -1.96 21.80
C GLY A 278 11.53 -2.18 23.32
N GLN A 279 12.66 -2.39 24.02
CA GLN A 279 12.70 -2.52 25.49
C GLN A 279 13.55 -1.41 26.13
N GLY A 280 13.41 -1.23 27.45
CA GLY A 280 14.13 -0.20 28.18
C GLY A 280 13.75 1.20 27.67
N TRP A 281 14.73 2.05 27.38
CA TRP A 281 14.50 3.36 26.78
C TRP A 281 13.92 3.28 25.35
N ARG A 282 14.23 2.20 24.60
CA ARG A 282 13.82 2.05 23.18
C ARG A 282 12.31 1.92 23.00
N ARG A 283 11.58 1.55 24.05
CA ARG A 283 10.10 1.49 24.04
C ARG A 283 9.45 2.85 23.78
N TRP A 284 10.20 3.94 23.96
CA TRP A 284 9.75 5.30 23.73
C TRP A 284 9.89 5.72 22.26
N LEU A 285 10.63 4.96 21.43
CA LEU A 285 10.78 5.23 19.99
C LEU A 285 9.44 5.11 19.23
N VAL A 286 8.42 4.49 19.84
CA VAL A 286 7.07 4.49 19.30
C VAL A 286 6.47 5.91 19.20
N LEU A 287 6.84 6.82 20.11
CA LEU A 287 6.29 8.19 20.11
C LEU A 287 6.72 9.00 18.88
N PRO A 288 8.02 9.12 18.54
CA PRO A 288 8.41 9.79 17.30
C PRO A 288 7.90 9.04 16.07
N ALA A 289 7.81 7.70 16.09
CA ALA A 289 7.21 6.94 14.98
C ALA A 289 5.71 7.23 14.78
N LEU A 290 4.97 7.42 15.87
CA LEU A 290 3.57 7.85 15.83
C LEU A 290 3.47 9.29 15.32
N GLY A 291 4.33 10.20 15.78
CA GLY A 291 4.40 11.58 15.28
C GLY A 291 4.66 11.63 13.78
N LEU A 292 5.62 10.83 13.29
CA LEU A 292 5.89 10.66 11.86
C LEU A 292 4.65 10.14 11.12
N SER A 293 3.98 9.10 11.63
CA SER A 293 2.80 8.51 10.99
C SER A 293 1.62 9.50 10.94
N LEU A 294 1.37 10.25 12.03
CA LEU A 294 0.35 11.29 12.10
C LEU A 294 0.64 12.43 11.12
N HIS A 295 1.90 12.86 11.03
CA HIS A 295 2.31 13.87 10.05
C HIS A 295 2.07 13.40 8.61
N GLY A 296 2.47 12.15 8.30
CA GLY A 296 2.20 11.58 6.98
C GLY A 296 0.71 11.38 6.70
N PHE A 297 -0.09 11.06 7.72
CA PHE A 297 -1.54 10.92 7.59
C PHE A 297 -2.20 12.28 7.30
N TRP A 298 -1.76 13.33 7.99
CA TRP A 298 -2.17 14.70 7.71
C TRP A 298 -1.82 15.11 6.27
N GLN A 299 -0.58 14.85 5.85
CA GLN A 299 -0.15 15.10 4.47
C GLN A 299 -0.94 14.28 3.45
N LEU A 300 -1.33 13.04 3.78
CA LEU A 300 -2.16 12.21 2.91
C LEU A 300 -3.50 12.90 2.62
N ASN A 301 -4.18 13.40 3.66
CA ASN A 301 -5.45 14.10 3.48
C ASN A 301 -5.27 15.33 2.58
N MET A 302 -4.25 16.16 2.88
CA MET A 302 -3.97 17.37 2.11
C MET A 302 -3.51 17.11 0.67
N ARG A 303 -2.85 15.99 0.37
CA ARG A 303 -2.32 15.70 -0.96
C ARG A 303 -3.31 14.97 -1.86
N TYR A 304 -4.08 14.04 -1.30
CA TYR A 304 -4.92 13.14 -2.08
C TYR A 304 -6.39 13.57 -2.11
N TYR A 305 -6.81 14.43 -1.17
CA TYR A 305 -8.23 14.76 -1.00
C TYR A 305 -8.51 16.25 -0.79
N ALA A 306 -7.48 17.10 -0.88
CA ALA A 306 -7.70 18.53 -0.98
C ALA A 306 -8.58 18.83 -2.19
N ASP A 307 -9.52 19.75 -2.00
CA ASP A 307 -10.43 20.18 -3.06
C ASP A 307 -9.64 20.76 -4.24
N VAL A 308 -10.17 20.62 -5.45
CA VAL A 308 -9.53 21.09 -6.70
C VAL A 308 -9.16 22.56 -6.59
N ASP A 309 -9.98 23.35 -5.89
CA ASP A 309 -9.72 24.77 -5.65
C ASP A 309 -8.57 25.02 -4.67
N ALA A 310 -8.41 24.18 -3.64
CA ALA A 310 -7.28 24.26 -2.73
C ALA A 310 -5.96 23.88 -3.44
N PHE A 311 -6.00 22.92 -4.37
CA PHE A 311 -4.86 22.61 -5.22
C PHE A 311 -4.58 23.72 -6.24
N ARG A 312 -5.59 24.21 -6.97
CA ARG A 312 -5.46 25.35 -7.89
C ARG A 312 -4.88 26.58 -7.20
N ALA A 313 -5.26 26.85 -5.95
CA ALA A 313 -4.71 27.95 -5.16
C ALA A 313 -3.23 27.80 -4.82
N THR A 314 -2.68 26.57 -4.91
CA THR A 314 -1.23 26.32 -4.79
C THR A 314 -0.50 26.35 -6.13
N LEU A 315 -1.23 26.40 -7.25
CA LEU A 315 -0.63 26.54 -8.58
C LEU A 315 -0.26 28.01 -8.83
N PRO A 316 0.89 28.29 -9.45
CA PRO A 316 1.18 29.64 -9.91
C PRO A 316 0.14 30.09 -10.95
N VAL A 317 -0.08 31.40 -11.03
CA VAL A 317 -1.00 32.05 -11.99
C VAL A 317 -0.66 31.59 -13.42
N GLU A 318 -1.69 31.32 -14.24
CA GLU A 318 -1.56 30.89 -15.64
C GLU A 318 -0.48 31.69 -16.40
N GLY A 319 0.60 31.01 -16.75
CA GLY A 319 1.60 31.48 -17.70
C GLY A 319 1.36 30.87 -19.08
N PRO A 320 1.87 31.50 -20.17
CA PRO A 320 1.83 30.87 -21.48
C PRO A 320 2.57 29.53 -21.46
N PRO A 321 2.04 28.47 -22.11
CA PRO A 321 2.73 27.18 -22.19
C PRO A 321 4.09 27.38 -22.87
N PRO A 322 5.15 26.71 -22.39
CA PRO A 322 6.47 26.87 -22.97
C PRO A 322 6.50 26.28 -24.37
N THR A 323 7.29 26.93 -25.23
CA THR A 323 7.33 26.67 -26.67
C THR A 323 8.09 25.41 -27.07
N ASP A 324 8.84 24.82 -26.12
CA ASP A 324 9.89 23.84 -26.36
C ASP A 324 9.62 22.60 -25.49
N CYS A 325 9.10 21.50 -26.05
CA CYS A 325 8.63 20.36 -25.24
C CYS A 325 8.84 18.97 -25.87
N VAL A 326 9.40 18.03 -25.10
CA VAL A 326 9.47 16.60 -25.40
C VAL A 326 8.75 15.86 -24.28
N GLU A 327 7.61 15.25 -24.59
CA GLU A 327 6.79 14.51 -23.62
C GLU A 327 7.57 13.34 -23.01
N ILE A 328 7.81 13.38 -21.69
CA ILE A 328 8.22 12.21 -20.93
C ILE A 328 6.95 11.42 -20.61
N LEU A 329 6.70 10.38 -21.41
CA LEU A 329 5.66 9.39 -21.12
C LEU A 329 6.10 8.45 -20.01
N ASP A 330 5.11 7.81 -19.38
CA ASP A 330 5.17 7.09 -18.11
C ASP A 330 6.35 6.10 -17.89
N ASP A 331 7.07 5.61 -18.90
CA ASP A 331 8.12 4.58 -18.76
C ASP A 331 9.36 4.86 -19.63
N PRO A 332 10.55 4.26 -19.33
CA PRO A 332 11.67 4.26 -20.26
C PRO A 332 11.21 3.71 -21.62
N LEU A 333 11.73 4.31 -22.70
CA LEU A 333 11.46 4.05 -24.13
C LEU A 333 11.55 2.55 -24.52
N ALA A 334 10.65 1.72 -24.00
CA ALA A 334 10.36 0.41 -24.54
C ALA A 334 9.30 0.65 -25.63
N PRO A 335 9.48 0.16 -26.87
CA PRO A 335 8.59 0.42 -28.00
C PRO A 335 7.12 -0.04 -27.81
N GLN A 336 6.75 -0.55 -26.64
CA GLN A 336 5.54 -1.34 -26.36
C GLN A 336 4.79 -0.95 -25.06
N SER A 337 5.14 0.12 -24.33
CA SER A 337 4.33 0.57 -23.18
C SER A 337 3.10 1.37 -23.63
N HIS A 338 2.07 1.42 -22.77
CA HIS A 338 0.66 1.63 -23.12
C HIS A 338 0.22 3.07 -23.45
N TRP A 339 1.14 3.96 -23.83
CA TRP A 339 0.83 5.36 -24.12
C TRP A 339 1.51 5.76 -25.43
N ARG A 340 0.75 5.73 -26.53
CA ARG A 340 1.19 6.29 -27.81
C ARG A 340 0.35 7.53 -28.11
N TYR A 341 0.73 8.66 -27.52
CA TYR A 341 0.37 9.96 -28.07
C TYR A 341 1.62 10.78 -28.31
N ARG A 342 2.42 10.40 -29.32
CA ARG A 342 3.49 11.27 -29.83
C ARG A 342 2.86 12.45 -30.56
N GLY A 343 2.51 13.51 -29.84
CA GLY A 343 2.40 14.83 -30.44
C GLY A 343 3.82 15.32 -30.74
N ALA A 344 4.15 15.54 -32.02
CA ALA A 344 5.41 16.19 -32.38
C ALA A 344 5.32 17.66 -31.95
N TRP A 345 5.93 18.00 -30.82
CA TRP A 345 6.09 19.38 -30.40
C TRP A 345 7.46 19.89 -30.88
N PRO A 346 7.56 21.14 -31.35
CA PRO A 346 8.81 21.66 -31.89
C PRO A 346 9.83 21.95 -30.77
N GLU A 347 11.07 21.57 -31.03
CA GLU A 347 12.37 22.00 -30.45
C GLU A 347 12.55 22.10 -28.93
N GLY A 348 13.40 21.22 -28.37
CA GLY A 348 14.52 21.69 -27.52
C GLY A 348 14.51 21.46 -26.01
N ARG A 349 13.37 21.26 -25.33
CA ARG A 349 13.36 20.97 -23.88
C ARG A 349 12.46 19.77 -23.55
N LEU A 350 12.75 19.08 -22.45
CA LEU A 350 11.94 17.97 -21.96
C LEU A 350 10.74 18.53 -21.18
N CYS A 351 9.53 18.11 -21.55
CA CYS A 351 8.30 18.46 -20.84
C CYS A 351 7.61 17.21 -20.31
N TRP A 352 7.14 17.27 -19.08
CA TRP A 352 6.39 16.19 -18.47
C TRP A 352 4.96 16.66 -18.19
N GLY A 353 3.97 15.91 -18.67
CA GLY A 353 2.56 16.17 -18.44
C GLY A 353 2.03 15.30 -17.30
N GLU A 354 1.67 15.91 -16.19
CA GLU A 354 0.95 15.25 -15.10
C GLU A 354 -0.54 15.55 -15.28
N GLU A 355 -1.36 14.56 -15.65
CA GLU A 355 -2.82 14.80 -15.66
C GLU A 355 -3.26 15.18 -14.25
N ALA A 356 -4.22 16.11 -14.10
CA ALA A 356 -4.80 16.39 -12.79
C ALA A 356 -5.42 15.12 -12.21
N ILE A 357 -5.90 14.19 -13.05
CA ILE A 357 -6.33 12.85 -12.63
C ILE A 357 -5.13 11.96 -12.22
N HIS A 358 -3.94 12.15 -12.81
CA HIS A 358 -2.72 11.48 -12.37
C HIS A 358 -2.29 11.93 -10.98
N HIS A 359 -2.42 13.23 -10.69
CA HIS A 359 -2.14 13.81 -9.39
C HIS A 359 -3.21 13.47 -8.34
N ALA A 360 -4.48 13.44 -8.74
CA ALA A 360 -5.59 13.23 -7.82
C ALA A 360 -5.89 11.73 -7.59
N TRP A 361 -5.53 10.81 -8.51
CA TRP A 361 -6.08 9.44 -8.48
C TRP A 361 -5.16 8.31 -8.89
N THR A 362 -4.10 8.55 -9.66
CA THR A 362 -3.43 7.39 -10.23
C THR A 362 -2.57 6.66 -9.21
N SER A 363 -2.60 5.32 -9.32
CA SER A 363 -1.91 4.35 -8.46
C SER A 363 -0.65 4.96 -7.85
N ARG A 364 -0.46 4.89 -6.53
CA ARG A 364 0.61 5.61 -5.81
C ARG A 364 1.99 5.63 -6.50
N GLY A 365 2.31 4.61 -7.29
CA GLY A 365 3.49 4.60 -8.15
C GLY A 365 3.60 5.75 -9.15
N LEU A 366 2.50 6.33 -9.66
CA LEU A 366 2.49 7.48 -10.56
C LEU A 366 2.70 8.81 -9.79
N HIS A 367 2.12 8.98 -8.60
CA HIS A 367 2.46 10.10 -7.70
C HIS A 367 3.91 10.02 -7.18
N ASP A 368 4.36 8.84 -6.77
CA ASP A 368 5.74 8.64 -6.31
C ASP A 368 6.74 8.75 -7.48
N ARG A 369 6.31 8.47 -8.73
CA ARG A 369 7.09 8.70 -9.95
C ARG A 369 7.10 10.19 -10.32
N ALA A 370 6.00 10.90 -10.16
CA ALA A 370 5.92 12.36 -10.23
C ALA A 370 6.88 13.04 -9.24
N LEU A 371 6.91 12.58 -7.98
CA LEU A 371 7.85 13.07 -6.97
C LEU A 371 9.32 12.75 -7.33
N ARG A 372 9.58 11.61 -7.98
CA ARG A 372 10.93 11.24 -8.46
C ARG A 372 11.36 12.06 -9.66
N MET A 373 10.46 12.30 -10.61
CA MET A 373 10.70 13.24 -11.71
C MET A 373 11.00 14.64 -11.17
N LYS A 374 10.24 15.08 -10.15
CA LYS A 374 10.47 16.33 -9.42
C LYS A 374 11.86 16.37 -8.76
N ALA A 375 12.28 15.29 -8.11
CA ALA A 375 13.57 15.23 -7.43
C ALA A 375 14.78 15.06 -8.36
N LEU A 376 14.62 14.41 -9.51
CA LEU A 376 15.72 14.10 -10.42
C LEU A 376 16.01 15.22 -11.43
N TYR A 377 14.99 15.97 -11.80
CA TYR A 377 15.07 16.90 -12.94
C TYR A 377 14.68 18.33 -12.59
N ASP A 378 14.41 18.61 -11.30
CA ASP A 378 13.95 19.91 -10.78
C ASP A 378 12.98 20.64 -11.73
N PRO A 379 11.88 19.97 -12.16
CA PRO A 379 10.93 20.53 -13.09
C PRO A 379 10.29 21.80 -12.53
N GLU A 380 10.33 22.86 -13.31
CA GLU A 380 9.51 24.04 -13.03
C GLU A 380 8.11 23.83 -13.61
N PRO A 381 7.04 24.11 -12.84
CA PRO A 381 5.69 24.11 -13.37
C PRO A 381 5.57 25.28 -14.35
N VAL A 382 5.15 24.99 -15.58
CA VAL A 382 5.17 25.94 -16.69
C VAL A 382 3.79 26.23 -17.27
N GLY A 383 2.77 25.47 -16.88
CA GLY A 383 1.38 25.80 -17.22
C GLY A 383 0.40 24.67 -16.93
N VAL A 384 -0.88 24.95 -17.14
CA VAL A 384 -1.95 23.96 -17.08
C VAL A 384 -2.60 23.87 -18.47
N GLN A 385 -2.77 22.67 -19.01
CA GLN A 385 -3.43 22.43 -20.28
C GLN A 385 -4.80 21.77 -20.07
N GLU A 386 -5.87 22.43 -20.50
CA GLU A 386 -7.22 21.84 -20.49
C GLU A 386 -7.35 20.83 -21.64
N LEU A 387 -7.67 19.57 -21.31
CA LEU A 387 -7.89 18.49 -22.27
C LEU A 387 -9.23 17.79 -22.00
N PRO A 388 -9.76 16.99 -22.96
CA PRO A 388 -11.05 16.30 -22.79
C PRO A 388 -11.17 15.36 -21.57
N GLY A 389 -10.06 15.06 -20.86
CA GLY A 389 -10.01 14.29 -19.61
C GLY A 389 -9.74 15.11 -18.33
N GLY A 390 -9.67 16.44 -18.43
CA GLY A 390 -9.37 17.35 -17.33
C GLY A 390 -8.05 18.13 -17.52
N PRO A 391 -7.75 19.09 -16.63
CA PRO A 391 -6.52 19.88 -16.70
C PRO A 391 -5.28 19.00 -16.54
N ARG A 392 -4.19 19.29 -17.27
CA ARG A 392 -2.87 18.67 -17.08
C ARG A 392 -1.86 19.71 -16.64
N LEU A 393 -1.09 19.43 -15.59
CA LEU A 393 0.02 20.26 -15.20
C LEU A 393 1.23 19.92 -16.08
N ILE A 394 1.73 20.92 -16.79
CA ILE A 394 2.90 20.81 -17.64
C ILE A 394 4.10 21.29 -16.85
N TRP A 395 5.16 20.51 -16.89
CA TRP A 395 6.43 20.76 -16.23
C TRP A 395 7.52 20.91 -17.28
N ALA A 396 8.35 21.95 -17.21
CA ALA A 396 9.57 22.05 -17.99
C ALA A 396 10.75 21.56 -17.15
N LEU A 397 11.58 20.70 -17.70
CA LEU A 397 12.80 20.25 -17.05
C LEU A 397 13.93 21.21 -17.42
N HIS A 398 14.72 21.60 -16.43
CA HIS A 398 15.99 22.28 -16.69
C HIS A 398 17.00 21.29 -17.28
N PRO A 399 17.80 21.68 -18.29
CA PRO A 399 18.78 20.80 -18.94
C PRO A 399 19.88 20.29 -18.00
#